data_AF-A0A2V6X7A1-F1
#
_entry.id   AF-A0A2V6X7A1-F1
#
_cell.length_a   1.000
_cell.length_b   1.000
_cell.length_c   1.000
_cell.angle_alpha   90.00
_cell.angle_beta   90.00
_cell.angle_gamma   90.00
#
_symmetry.space_group_name_H-M   'P 1'
#
loop_
_entity.id
_entity.type
_entity.pdbx_description
1 polymer ?
#
loop_
_entity_poly.entity_id
_entity_poly.type
_entity_poly.pdbx_seq_one_letter_code
_entity_poly.pdbx_strand_id
1 'polypeptide(L)'
;MAASTPKSISMRQAGERGWIPMSSSLLSRTYLGDHWRLVEDGATSAGRPAKRSEWRIARDVLVGPTPAVARERARAVLGRNYLEHQHPNRRGTVQMASTKLDPAMPDEAVTVDYLMDNLWIVGDAAECVDKIHQLYEESGGFGALLSITTDSPTTPAGTTRACVS
;
A
#
# COMPACT_ATOMS: atom_id res chain seq x y z
N MET A 1 12.01 0.72 -8.08
CA MET A 1 10.96 -0.23 -8.50
C MET A 1 10.09 -0.55 -7.29
N ALA A 2 8.77 -0.63 -7.45
CA ALA A 2 7.88 -1.10 -6.39
C ALA A 2 7.61 -2.60 -6.56
N ALA A 3 7.62 -3.33 -5.45
CA ALA A 3 7.32 -4.76 -5.42
C ALA A 3 5.84 -4.98 -5.09
N SER A 4 5.20 -5.90 -5.82
CA SER A 4 3.76 -6.16 -5.75
C SER A 4 3.40 -7.63 -5.53
N THR A 5 4.38 -8.47 -5.21
CA THR A 5 4.20 -9.91 -4.97
C THR A 5 5.11 -10.35 -3.81
N PRO A 6 4.69 -11.32 -2.96
CA PRO A 6 5.40 -11.66 -1.72
C PRO A 6 6.88 -12.02 -1.93
N LYS A 7 7.19 -12.81 -2.95
CA LYS A 7 8.55 -13.25 -3.30
C LYS A 7 9.15 -12.34 -4.38
N SER A 8 9.41 -11.08 -4.02
CA SER A 8 9.90 -10.09 -4.98
C SER A 8 11.43 -10.05 -5.08
N ILE A 9 11.96 -10.44 -6.24
CA ILE A 9 13.39 -10.30 -6.57
C ILE A 9 13.85 -8.84 -6.46
N SER A 10 12.98 -7.87 -6.77
CA SER A 10 13.35 -6.44 -6.73
C SER A 10 13.58 -5.93 -5.31
N MET A 11 12.93 -6.52 -4.29
CA MET A 11 13.20 -6.17 -2.89
C MET A 11 14.59 -6.66 -2.47
N ARG A 12 14.95 -7.89 -2.86
CA ARG A 12 16.29 -8.43 -2.63
C ARG A 12 17.36 -7.61 -3.34
N GLN A 13 17.17 -7.30 -4.62
CA GLN A 13 18.08 -6.44 -5.38
C GLN A 13 18.22 -5.05 -4.77
N ALA A 14 17.15 -4.49 -4.20
CA ALA A 14 17.24 -3.20 -3.52
C ALA A 14 18.17 -3.29 -2.30
N GLY A 15 18.07 -4.36 -1.50
CA GLY A 15 19.02 -4.65 -0.42
C GLY A 15 20.45 -4.81 -0.92
N GLU A 16 20.66 -5.68 -1.91
CA GLU A 16 21.99 -5.96 -2.50
C GLU A 16 22.68 -4.69 -3.01
N ARG A 17 21.92 -3.80 -3.66
CA ARG A 17 22.43 -2.61 -4.34
C ARG A 17 22.38 -1.34 -3.48
N GLY A 18 21.80 -1.41 -2.27
CA GLY A 18 21.55 -0.24 -1.43
C GLY A 18 20.59 0.77 -2.06
N TRP A 19 19.64 0.30 -2.86
CA TRP A 19 18.56 1.14 -3.38
C TRP A 19 17.46 1.28 -2.35
N ILE A 20 16.59 2.27 -2.53
CA ILE A 20 15.44 2.47 -1.67
C ILE A 20 14.36 1.43 -1.99
N PRO A 21 14.02 0.51 -1.07
CA PRO A 21 13.01 -0.50 -1.30
C PRO A 21 11.62 0.13 -1.21
N MET A 22 10.69 -0.37 -2.03
CA MET A 22 9.31 0.14 -2.08
C MET A 22 8.30 -0.99 -2.22
N SER A 23 7.27 -1.01 -1.37
CA SER A 23 6.14 -1.95 -1.46
C SER A 23 4.90 -1.26 -2.03
N SER A 24 4.19 -1.94 -2.93
CA SER A 24 3.05 -1.34 -3.65
C SER A 24 1.78 -1.23 -2.80
N SER A 25 0.83 -0.41 -3.26
CA SER A 25 -0.33 0.01 -2.46
C SER A 25 -1.34 -1.10 -2.16
N LEU A 26 -1.47 -2.06 -3.06
CA LEU A 26 -2.40 -3.19 -2.90
C LEU A 26 -1.72 -4.45 -2.35
N LEU A 27 -0.43 -4.40 -2.01
CA LEU A 27 0.19 -5.52 -1.33
C LEU A 27 -0.40 -5.66 0.07
N SER A 28 -0.98 -6.85 0.32
CA SER A 28 -1.53 -7.23 1.62
C SER A 28 -0.52 -6.99 2.73
N ARG A 29 -1.01 -6.49 3.86
CA ARG A 29 -0.18 -6.16 5.02
C ARG A 29 0.56 -7.38 5.55
N THR A 30 0.00 -8.58 5.38
CA THR A 30 0.61 -9.86 5.80
C THR A 30 1.93 -10.17 5.09
N TYR A 31 2.18 -9.61 3.91
CA TYR A 31 3.41 -9.84 3.14
C TYR A 31 4.50 -8.79 3.36
N LEU A 32 4.21 -7.72 4.10
CA LEU A 32 5.16 -6.63 4.31
C LEU A 32 6.40 -7.08 5.09
N GLY A 33 6.22 -7.91 6.12
CA GLY A 33 7.34 -8.48 6.88
C GLY A 33 8.30 -9.29 5.99
N ASP A 34 7.76 -10.12 5.10
CA ASP A 34 8.57 -10.92 4.18
C ASP A 34 9.28 -10.06 3.13
N HIS A 35 8.62 -8.98 2.67
CA HIS A 35 9.24 -7.99 1.80
C HIS A 35 10.48 -7.34 2.44
N TRP A 36 10.41 -7.01 3.73
CA TRP A 36 11.57 -6.49 4.44
C TRP A 36 12.67 -7.53 4.63
N ARG A 37 12.32 -8.79 4.97
CA ARG A 37 13.30 -9.89 5.06
C ARG A 37 14.10 -10.06 3.77
N LEU A 38 13.44 -9.95 2.60
CA LEU A 38 14.14 -9.99 1.32
C LEU A 38 15.17 -8.86 1.16
N VAL A 39 14.88 -7.65 1.66
CA VAL A 39 15.85 -6.54 1.68
C VAL A 39 17.02 -6.86 2.60
N GLU A 40 16.75 -7.39 3.79
CA GLU A 40 17.79 -7.79 4.75
C GLU A 40 18.70 -8.88 4.18
N ASP A 41 18.13 -9.91 3.55
CA ASP A 41 18.87 -10.98 2.89
C ASP A 41 19.76 -10.42 1.77
N GLY A 42 19.21 -9.53 0.94
CA GLY A 42 19.94 -8.89 -0.13
C GLY A 42 21.11 -8.06 0.38
N ALA A 43 20.86 -7.19 1.37
CA ALA A 43 21.89 -6.35 1.98
C ALA A 43 22.99 -7.18 2.64
N THR A 44 22.61 -8.21 3.41
CA THR A 44 23.52 -9.15 4.06
C THR A 44 24.41 -9.87 3.04
N SER A 45 23.84 -10.36 1.93
CA SER A 45 24.59 -11.05 0.88
C SER A 45 25.63 -10.15 0.18
N ALA A 46 25.43 -8.84 0.22
CA ALA A 46 26.34 -7.84 -0.32
C ALA A 46 27.27 -7.22 0.75
N GLY A 47 27.22 -7.69 2.00
CA GLY A 47 28.00 -7.13 3.11
C GLY A 47 27.61 -5.70 3.48
N ARG A 48 26.33 -5.33 3.32
CA ARG A 48 25.80 -3.98 3.57
C ARG A 48 24.72 -4.00 4.66
N PRO A 49 24.56 -2.92 5.43
CA PRO A 49 23.44 -2.80 6.37
C PRO A 49 22.13 -2.47 5.64
N ALA A 50 21.04 -3.16 5.97
CA ALA A 50 19.70 -2.74 5.58
C ALA A 50 19.22 -1.60 6.49
N LYS A 51 18.64 -0.54 5.91
CA LYS A 51 18.13 0.61 6.66
C LYS A 51 16.62 0.70 6.54
N ARG A 52 15.91 0.28 7.59
CA ARG A 52 14.45 0.26 7.61
C ARG A 52 13.83 1.65 7.44
N SER A 53 14.52 2.69 7.89
CA SER A 53 14.14 4.10 7.69
C SER A 53 14.18 4.57 6.24
N GLU A 54 14.75 3.79 5.31
CA GLU A 54 14.68 4.09 3.87
C GLU A 54 13.50 3.38 3.20
N TRP A 55 12.87 2.39 3.84
CA TRP A 55 11.77 1.63 3.25
C TRP A 55 10.50 2.46 3.09
N ARG A 56 9.91 2.38 1.90
CA ARG A 56 8.66 3.08 1.57
C ARG A 56 7.53 2.10 1.33
N ILE A 57 6.38 2.40 1.93
CA ILE A 57 5.15 1.64 1.72
C ILE A 57 4.12 2.57 1.09
N ALA A 58 3.67 2.23 -0.10
CA ALA A 58 2.60 2.98 -0.75
C ALA A 58 1.24 2.58 -0.18
N ARG A 59 0.30 3.53 -0.10
CA ARG A 59 -1.12 3.29 0.20
C ARG A 59 -1.99 4.30 -0.54
N ASP A 60 -3.18 3.88 -0.94
CA ASP A 60 -4.23 4.81 -1.33
C ASP A 60 -4.79 5.43 -0.04
N VAL A 61 -4.79 6.76 0.04
CA VAL A 61 -5.16 7.51 1.24
C VAL A 61 -6.27 8.48 0.90
N LEU A 62 -7.35 8.49 1.69
CA LEU A 62 -8.40 9.48 1.59
C LEU A 62 -8.95 9.84 2.97
N VAL A 63 -8.73 11.09 3.37
CA VAL A 63 -9.21 11.64 4.64
C VAL A 63 -10.46 12.48 4.41
N GLY A 64 -11.52 12.18 5.14
CA GLY A 64 -12.77 12.95 5.15
C GLY A 64 -13.00 13.69 6.48
N PRO A 65 -13.97 14.62 6.53
CA PRO A 65 -14.39 15.26 7.79
C PRO A 65 -15.09 14.28 8.74
N THR A 66 -15.65 13.19 8.20
CA THR A 66 -16.22 12.08 8.96
C THR A 66 -15.90 10.77 8.23
N PRO A 67 -15.96 9.62 8.92
CA PRO A 67 -15.74 8.31 8.30
C PRO A 67 -16.69 8.05 7.12
N ALA A 68 -17.97 8.41 7.28
CA ALA A 68 -18.98 8.24 6.23
C ALA A 68 -18.64 9.02 4.95
N VAL A 69 -18.28 10.30 5.09
CA VAL A 69 -17.90 11.16 3.96
C VAL A 69 -16.61 10.66 3.30
N ALA A 70 -15.64 10.20 4.09
CA ALA A 70 -14.40 9.63 3.56
C ALA A 70 -14.70 8.40 2.69
N ARG A 71 -15.49 7.45 3.19
CA ARG A 71 -15.84 6.23 2.45
C ARG A 71 -16.65 6.52 1.18
N GLU A 72 -17.60 7.46 1.23
CA GLU A 72 -18.35 7.89 0.05
C GLU A 72 -17.41 8.42 -1.04
N ARG A 73 -16.52 9.36 -0.67
CA ARG A 73 -15.52 9.93 -1.58
C ARG A 73 -14.55 8.87 -2.11
N ALA A 74 -14.12 7.94 -1.27
CA ALA A 74 -13.23 6.85 -1.68
C ALA A 74 -13.89 5.94 -2.71
N ARG A 75 -15.19 5.62 -2.58
CA ARG A 75 -15.91 4.86 -3.62
C ARG A 75 -15.94 5.60 -4.95
N ALA A 76 -16.20 6.91 -4.92
CA ALA A 76 -16.26 7.72 -6.14
C ALA A 76 -14.90 7.89 -6.84
N VAL A 77 -13.83 8.08 -6.07
CA VAL A 77 -12.51 8.45 -6.59
C VAL A 77 -11.58 7.24 -6.75
N LEU A 78 -11.41 6.44 -5.69
CA LEU A 78 -10.53 5.27 -5.69
C LEU A 78 -11.28 4.04 -6.23
N GLY A 79 -12.53 3.85 -5.82
CA GLY A 79 -13.38 2.73 -6.19
C GLY A 79 -13.62 2.65 -7.69
N ARG A 80 -13.91 3.78 -8.34
CA ARG A 80 -14.07 3.84 -9.80
C ARG A 80 -12.85 3.30 -10.54
N ASN A 81 -11.67 3.86 -10.27
CA ASN A 81 -10.41 3.40 -10.87
C ASN A 81 -10.13 1.93 -10.56
N TYR A 82 -10.47 1.48 -9.35
CA TYR A 82 -10.31 0.07 -8.99
C TYR A 82 -11.19 -0.84 -9.84
N LEU A 83 -12.49 -0.55 -9.92
CA LEU A 83 -13.48 -1.38 -10.61
C LEU A 83 -13.29 -1.37 -12.13
N GLU A 84 -12.96 -0.21 -12.71
CA GLU A 84 -12.84 -0.06 -14.17
C GLU A 84 -11.52 -0.60 -14.72
N HIS A 85 -10.45 -0.58 -13.91
CA HIS A 85 -9.10 -0.88 -14.40
C HIS A 85 -8.39 -1.92 -13.56
N GLN A 86 -8.24 -1.68 -12.26
CA GLN A 86 -7.33 -2.48 -11.43
C GLN A 86 -7.85 -3.90 -11.18
N HIS A 87 -9.14 -4.05 -10.88
CA HIS A 87 -9.79 -5.35 -10.66
C HIS A 87 -9.82 -6.20 -11.94
N PRO A 88 -10.36 -5.73 -13.09
CA PRO A 88 -10.39 -6.54 -14.31
C PRO A 88 -8.99 -6.91 -14.81
N ASN A 89 -7.99 -6.01 -14.68
CA ASN A 89 -6.62 -6.29 -15.14
C ASN A 89 -5.84 -7.25 -14.22
N ARG A 90 -6.28 -7.45 -12.97
CA ARG A 90 -5.57 -8.30 -12.00
C ARG A 90 -6.26 -9.62 -11.71
N ARG A 91 -7.53 -9.78 -12.04
CA ARG A 91 -8.25 -11.04 -11.80
C ARG A 91 -7.49 -12.24 -12.39
N GLY A 92 -7.32 -13.30 -11.61
CA GLY A 92 -6.55 -14.49 -11.96
C GLY A 92 -5.03 -14.33 -11.91
N THR A 93 -4.49 -13.17 -11.52
CA THR A 93 -3.04 -12.93 -11.44
C THR A 93 -2.49 -13.13 -10.03
N VAL A 94 -1.18 -13.33 -9.93
CA VAL A 94 -0.48 -13.35 -8.64
C VAL A 94 -0.62 -12.04 -7.87
N GLN A 95 -0.78 -10.89 -8.55
CA GLN A 95 -0.97 -9.60 -7.90
C GLN A 95 -2.33 -9.51 -7.21
N MET A 96 -3.39 -10.08 -7.80
CA MET A 96 -4.68 -10.18 -7.13
C MET A 96 -4.60 -11.10 -5.90
N ALA A 97 -3.96 -12.26 -6.03
CA ALA A 97 -3.73 -13.15 -4.89
C ALA A 97 -2.94 -12.43 -3.77
N SER A 98 -1.95 -11.61 -4.13
CA SER A 98 -1.11 -10.84 -3.20
C SER A 98 -1.85 -9.70 -2.49
N THR A 99 -3.08 -9.37 -2.93
CA THR A 99 -3.94 -8.35 -2.32
C THR A 99 -4.72 -8.93 -1.13
N LYS A 100 -4.86 -10.25 -1.05
CA LYS A 100 -5.74 -10.91 -0.08
C LYS A 100 -5.04 -11.09 1.26
N LEU A 101 -5.78 -10.87 2.35
CA LEU A 101 -5.38 -11.24 3.71
C LEU A 101 -5.44 -12.76 3.88
N ASP A 102 -6.53 -13.38 3.38
CA ASP A 102 -6.70 -14.83 3.32
C ASP A 102 -6.45 -15.32 1.87
N PRO A 103 -5.42 -16.14 1.63
CA PRO A 103 -5.16 -16.73 0.31
C PRO A 103 -6.32 -17.53 -0.28
N ALA A 104 -7.21 -18.08 0.55
CA ALA A 104 -8.38 -18.86 0.11
C ALA A 104 -9.56 -17.98 -0.34
N MET A 105 -9.52 -16.67 -0.07
CA MET A 105 -10.57 -15.74 -0.49
C MET A 105 -10.68 -15.71 -2.03
N PRO A 106 -11.90 -15.76 -2.61
CA PRO A 106 -12.07 -15.61 -4.05
C PRO A 106 -11.72 -14.20 -4.53
N ASP A 107 -11.30 -14.04 -5.79
CA ASP A 107 -10.92 -12.73 -6.35
C ASP A 107 -12.07 -11.72 -6.26
N GLU A 108 -13.30 -12.17 -6.46
CA GLU A 108 -14.51 -11.36 -6.45
C GLU A 108 -14.82 -10.78 -5.06
N ALA A 109 -14.28 -11.37 -4.00
CA ALA A 109 -14.43 -10.85 -2.64
C ALA A 109 -13.44 -9.72 -2.32
N VAL A 110 -12.48 -9.43 -3.21
CA VAL A 110 -11.63 -8.23 -3.15
C VAL A 110 -12.42 -7.02 -3.67
N THR A 111 -13.45 -6.63 -2.92
CA THR A 111 -14.34 -5.50 -3.25
C THR A 111 -13.74 -4.14 -2.85
N VAL A 112 -14.37 -3.03 -3.25
CA VAL A 112 -13.97 -1.68 -2.81
C VAL A 112 -14.09 -1.54 -1.28
N ASP A 113 -15.12 -2.11 -0.67
CA ASP A 113 -15.26 -2.13 0.80
C ASP A 113 -14.13 -2.94 1.44
N TYR A 114 -13.80 -4.11 0.88
CA TYR A 114 -12.65 -4.90 1.33
C TYR A 114 -11.35 -4.08 1.30
N LEU A 115 -11.10 -3.33 0.22
CA LEU A 115 -9.92 -2.47 0.12
C LEU A 115 -9.92 -1.36 1.16
N MET A 116 -11.05 -0.66 1.37
CA MET A 116 -11.16 0.39 2.40
C MET A 116 -10.92 -0.12 3.82
N ASP A 117 -11.30 -1.36 4.09
CA ASP A 117 -11.21 -1.96 5.42
C ASP A 117 -9.81 -2.54 5.68
N ASN A 118 -9.14 -3.07 4.66
CA ASN A 118 -7.94 -3.90 4.85
C ASN A 118 -6.65 -3.33 4.26
N LEU A 119 -6.72 -2.40 3.31
CA LEU A 119 -5.55 -1.97 2.54
C LEU A 119 -5.44 -0.45 2.46
N TRP A 120 -6.50 0.22 2.00
CA TRP A 120 -6.52 1.68 1.88
C TRP A 120 -6.64 2.35 3.24
N ILE A 121 -6.06 3.53 3.34
CA ILE A 121 -6.17 4.38 4.52
C ILE A 121 -7.29 5.38 4.26
N VAL A 122 -8.52 4.95 4.55
CA VAL A 122 -9.73 5.75 4.37
C VAL A 122 -10.45 5.90 5.70
N GLY A 123 -10.81 7.14 6.05
CA GLY A 123 -11.48 7.47 7.29
C GLY A 123 -11.48 8.96 7.58
N ASP A 124 -11.88 9.34 8.79
CA ASP A 124 -11.53 10.66 9.32
C ASP A 124 -10.06 10.72 9.77
N ALA A 125 -9.63 11.86 10.32
CA ALA A 125 -8.24 12.04 10.73
C ALA A 125 -7.80 11.01 11.79
N ALA A 126 -8.66 10.65 12.74
CA ALA A 126 -8.33 9.71 13.80
C ALA A 126 -8.21 8.29 13.25
N GLU A 127 -9.20 7.84 12.46
CA GLU A 127 -9.17 6.52 11.83
C GLU A 127 -7.97 6.35 10.89
N CYS A 128 -7.60 7.40 10.15
CA CYS A 128 -6.42 7.35 9.28
C CYS A 128 -5.12 7.23 10.08
N VAL A 129 -5.00 7.94 11.21
CA VAL A 129 -3.85 7.81 12.12
C VAL A 129 -3.78 6.38 12.69
N ASP A 130 -4.89 5.82 13.15
CA ASP A 130 -4.94 4.46 13.69
C ASP A 130 -4.53 3.42 12.65
N LYS A 131 -5.01 3.55 11.40
CA LYS A 131 -4.61 2.67 10.29
C LYS A 131 -3.12 2.79 9.95
N ILE A 132 -2.53 3.98 10.06
CA ILE A 132 -1.09 4.19 9.86
C ILE A 132 -0.29 3.53 10.97
N HIS A 133 -0.73 3.68 12.23
CA HIS A 133 -0.11 3.01 13.37
C HIS A 133 -0.17 1.49 13.24
N GLN A 134 -1.34 0.93 12.91
CA GLN A 134 -1.51 -0.50 12.64
C GLN A 134 -0.53 -0.96 11.54
N LEU A 135 -0.45 -0.25 10.43
CA LEU A 135 0.47 -0.60 9.34
C LEU A 135 1.94 -0.56 9.80
N TYR A 136 2.30 0.42 10.63
CA TYR A 136 3.65 0.55 11.18
C TYR A 136 3.99 -0.62 12.11
N GLU A 137 3.09 -0.98 13.01
CA GLU A 137 3.26 -2.11 13.92
C GLU A 137 3.33 -3.45 13.18
N GLU A 138 2.37 -3.73 12.29
CA GLU A 138 2.30 -4.99 11.53
C GLU A 138 3.52 -5.21 10.61
N SER A 139 4.13 -4.14 10.11
CA SER A 139 5.32 -4.21 9.25
C SER A 139 6.65 -4.23 10.02
N GLY A 140 6.62 -3.97 11.34
CA GLY A 140 7.81 -3.76 12.16
C GLY A 140 8.49 -2.41 11.91
N GLY A 141 7.76 -1.44 11.36
CA GLY A 141 8.20 -0.08 11.06
C GLY A 141 8.68 0.11 9.62
N PHE A 142 8.58 1.35 9.15
CA PHE A 142 9.03 1.81 7.83
C PHE A 142 9.40 3.30 7.88
N GLY A 143 10.14 3.77 6.87
CA GLY A 143 10.64 5.14 6.83
C GLY A 143 9.64 6.18 6.33
N ALA A 144 8.88 5.85 5.28
CA ALA A 144 7.92 6.77 4.70
C ALA A 144 6.67 6.07 4.16
N LEU A 145 5.51 6.70 4.40
CA LEU A 145 4.25 6.36 3.74
C LEU A 145 4.14 7.16 2.44
N LEU A 146 3.91 6.48 1.32
CA LEU A 146 3.66 7.15 0.03
C LEU A 146 2.17 7.13 -0.28
N SER A 147 1.54 8.30 -0.32
CA SER A 147 0.16 8.43 -0.78
C SER A 147 0.10 8.29 -2.30
N ILE A 148 -0.68 7.32 -2.79
CA ILE A 148 -1.02 7.23 -4.20
C ILE A 148 -2.05 8.31 -4.54
N THR A 149 -1.85 9.00 -5.67
CA THR A 149 -2.78 10.01 -6.17
C THR A 149 -3.55 9.45 -7.35
N THR A 150 -4.86 9.62 -7.35
CA THR A 150 -5.73 9.26 -8.46
C THR A 150 -6.37 10.51 -9.06
N ASP A 151 -6.64 10.49 -10.36
CA ASP A 151 -7.34 11.58 -11.03
C ASP A 151 -8.79 11.66 -10.55
N SER A 152 -9.10 12.77 -9.90
CA SER A 152 -10.44 13.12 -9.47
C SER A 152 -11.03 14.08 -10.51
N PRO A 153 -12.23 13.82 -11.07
CA PRO A 153 -12.84 14.68 -12.10
C PRO A 153 -13.17 16.09 -11.58
N THR A 154 -13.08 16.33 -10.27
CA THR A 154 -13.37 17.59 -9.60
C THR A 154 -12.28 17.94 -8.59
N THR A 155 -11.12 18.39 -9.06
CA THR A 155 -10.17 19.12 -8.19
C THR A 155 -10.05 20.56 -8.67
N PRO A 156 -10.62 21.57 -7.98
CA PRO A 156 -10.10 22.92 -8.07
C PRO A 156 -8.69 22.90 -7.50
N ALA A 157 -7.73 23.50 -8.22
CA ALA A 157 -6.34 23.62 -7.77
C ALA A 157 -6.29 24.28 -6.37
N GLY A 158 -6.01 23.52 -5.30
CA GLY A 158 -5.88 24.15 -3.99
C GLY A 158 -5.91 23.30 -2.72
N THR A 159 -6.17 21.99 -2.74
CA THR A 159 -6.13 21.21 -1.49
C THR A 159 -4.69 20.85 -1.14
N THR A 160 -4.15 21.51 -0.12
CA THR A 160 -2.82 21.32 0.45
C THR A 160 -2.49 19.84 0.63
N ARG A 161 -1.52 19.36 -0.15
CA ARG A 161 -0.91 18.04 0.00
C ARG A 161 0.02 18.09 1.21
N ALA A 162 -0.32 17.37 2.27
CA ALA A 162 0.63 17.13 3.35
C ALA A 162 1.70 16.15 2.84
N CYS A 163 2.79 16.69 2.29
CA CYS A 163 4.07 16.00 2.36
C CYS A 163 4.53 16.13 3.81
N VAL A 164 4.41 15.04 4.58
CA VAL A 164 5.13 14.96 5.85
C VAL A 164 6.60 14.75 5.48
N SER A 165 7.37 15.83 5.61
CA SER A 165 8.83 15.88 5.50
C SER A 165 9.50 15.36 6.76
#